data_AF-A0A517TNH3-F1
#
_entry.id   AF-A0A517TNH3-F1
#
_cell.length_a   1.000
_cell.length_b   1.000
_cell.length_c   1.000
_cell.angle_alpha   90.00
_cell.angle_beta   90.00
_cell.angle_gamma   90.00
#
_symmetry.space_group_name_H-M   'P 1'
#
loop_
_entity.id
_entity.type
_entity.pdbx_description
1 polymer ?
#
loop_
_entity_poly.entity_id
_entity_poly.type
_entity_poly.pdbx_seq_one_letter_code
_entity_poly.pdbx_strand_id
1 'polypeptide(L)'
;MSDPETDDELFAAHQLLVESSLPLVFATYDEAVEEEVASPMIVLIDCEDELGGQIARGWLGDEVIDDAIAAEDPGEDPDAVQTTVFARALAWDEALPDLVEAFPYLAPALEAGPPEDGVFLVGVTGGGAAAFTAPWDARP
;
A
#
# COMPACT_ATOMS: atom_id res chain seq x y z
N MET A 1 18.32 -12.31 -15.40
CA MET A 1 18.05 -13.31 -14.37
C MET A 1 18.12 -12.53 -13.08
N SER A 2 16.96 -12.21 -12.50
CA SER A 2 16.93 -11.57 -11.19
C SER A 2 17.51 -12.56 -10.19
N ASP A 3 18.39 -12.09 -9.32
CA ASP A 3 18.97 -12.90 -8.26
C ASP A 3 17.83 -13.30 -7.30
N PRO A 4 17.63 -14.59 -7.01
CA PRO A 4 16.52 -15.03 -6.15
C PRO A 4 16.61 -14.45 -4.73
N GLU A 5 17.82 -14.16 -4.24
CA GLU A 5 18.02 -13.51 -2.94
C GLU A 5 17.47 -12.08 -2.91
N THR A 6 17.50 -11.36 -4.05
CA THR A 6 16.96 -9.99 -4.14
C THR A 6 15.42 -9.99 -4.20
N ASP A 7 14.81 -11.02 -4.77
CA ASP A 7 13.33 -11.13 -4.86
C ASP A 7 12.71 -11.39 -3.48
N ASP A 8 13.35 -12.27 -2.68
CA ASP A 8 12.96 -12.54 -1.29
C ASP A 8 13.12 -11.30 -0.40
N GLU A 9 14.20 -10.52 -0.55
CA GLU A 9 14.41 -9.28 0.21
C GLU A 9 13.37 -8.19 -0.12
N LEU A 10 13.01 -8.03 -1.40
CA LEU A 10 11.98 -7.09 -1.83
C LEU A 10 10.60 -7.49 -1.31
N PHE A 11 10.27 -8.78 -1.37
CA PHE A 11 9.02 -9.28 -0.81
C PHE A 11 8.95 -9.09 0.71
N ALA A 12 10.06 -9.35 1.43
CA ALA A 12 10.14 -9.11 2.87
C ALA A 12 9.93 -7.61 3.21
N ALA A 13 10.47 -6.69 2.41
CA ALA A 13 10.25 -5.26 2.59
C ALA A 13 8.78 -4.87 2.41
N HIS A 14 8.11 -5.41 1.38
CA HIS A 14 6.67 -5.21 1.19
C HIS A 14 5.84 -5.78 2.34
N GLN A 15 6.16 -6.99 2.80
CA GLN A 15 5.45 -7.60 3.93
C GLN A 15 5.63 -6.77 5.20
N LEU A 16 6.84 -6.29 5.47
CA LEU A 16 7.12 -5.45 6.64
C LEU A 16 6.33 -4.14 6.61
N LEU A 17 6.26 -3.48 5.44
CA LEU A 17 5.44 -2.29 5.22
C LEU A 17 3.96 -2.56 5.54
N VAL A 18 3.43 -3.68 5.05
CA VAL A 18 2.02 -4.05 5.27
C VAL A 18 1.76 -4.35 6.74
N GLU A 19 2.61 -5.17 7.37
CA GLU A 19 2.47 -5.57 8.77
C GLU A 19 2.56 -4.37 9.73
N SER A 20 3.50 -3.44 9.48
CA SER A 20 3.63 -2.21 10.27
C SER A 20 2.46 -1.24 10.05
N SER A 21 1.81 -1.31 8.89
CA SER A 21 0.71 -0.41 8.49
C SER A 21 -0.68 -1.02 8.68
N LEU A 22 -0.83 -2.21 9.27
CA LEU A 22 -2.14 -2.85 9.46
C LEU A 22 -3.19 -1.93 10.13
N PRO A 23 -2.87 -1.18 11.21
CA PRO A 23 -3.84 -0.26 11.80
C PRO A 23 -4.32 0.81 10.80
N LEU A 24 -3.42 1.32 9.97
CA LEU A 24 -3.73 2.30 8.93
C LEU A 24 -4.60 1.67 7.83
N VAL A 25 -4.27 0.46 7.37
CA VAL A 25 -5.06 -0.29 6.37
C VAL A 25 -6.52 -0.43 6.82
N PHE A 26 -6.74 -0.89 8.04
CA PHE A 26 -8.10 -1.10 8.54
C PHE A 26 -8.83 0.22 8.76
N ALA A 27 -8.17 1.26 9.27
CA ALA A 27 -8.77 2.59 9.41
C ALA A 27 -9.22 3.16 8.06
N THR A 28 -8.36 3.10 7.04
CA THR A 28 -8.68 3.55 5.68
C THR A 28 -9.78 2.71 5.03
N TYR A 29 -9.80 1.40 5.29
CA TYR A 29 -10.87 0.53 4.81
C TYR A 29 -12.22 0.87 5.46
N ASP A 30 -12.23 1.08 6.78
CA ASP A 30 -13.45 1.44 7.51
C ASP A 30 -14.01 2.76 7.01
N GLU A 31 -13.16 3.78 6.84
CA GLU A 31 -13.55 5.08 6.28
C GLU A 31 -14.17 4.92 4.89
N ALA A 32 -13.55 4.12 4.02
CA ALA A 32 -14.07 3.87 2.68
C ALA A 32 -15.44 3.15 2.71
N VAL A 33 -15.63 2.22 3.64
CA VAL A 33 -16.94 1.57 3.85
C VAL A 33 -17.97 2.56 4.36
N GLU A 34 -17.59 3.47 5.26
CA GLU A 34 -18.46 4.55 5.74
C GLU A 34 -18.84 5.54 4.61
N GLU A 35 -17.94 5.76 3.66
CA GLU A 35 -18.17 6.54 2.45
C GLU A 35 -18.86 5.77 1.30
N GLU A 36 -19.31 4.53 1.56
CA GLU A 36 -20.03 3.68 0.62
C GLU A 36 -19.21 3.30 -0.64
N VAL A 37 -17.87 3.24 -0.52
CA VAL A 37 -16.99 2.78 -1.59
C VAL A 37 -17.27 1.29 -1.88
N ALA A 38 -17.57 0.99 -3.14
CA ALA A 38 -17.90 -0.37 -3.57
C ALA A 38 -16.64 -1.25 -3.62
N SER A 39 -16.60 -2.29 -2.79
CA SER A 39 -15.48 -3.23 -2.67
C SER A 39 -14.12 -2.51 -2.51
N PRO A 40 -13.87 -1.85 -1.37
CA PRO A 40 -12.68 -1.03 -1.22
C PRO A 40 -11.41 -1.87 -1.26
N MET A 41 -10.47 -1.45 -2.10
CA MET A 41 -9.10 -1.92 -2.15
C MET A 41 -8.20 -0.85 -1.55
N ILE A 42 -7.23 -1.25 -0.72
CA ILE A 42 -6.28 -0.31 -0.12
C ILE A 42 -4.98 -0.30 -0.92
N VAL A 43 -4.48 0.88 -1.26
CA VAL A 43 -3.14 1.05 -1.81
C VAL A 43 -2.28 1.70 -0.74
N LEU A 44 -1.24 1.01 -0.30
CA LEU A 44 -0.19 1.53 0.57
C LEU A 44 0.99 1.95 -0.29
N ILE A 45 1.50 3.16 -0.05
CA ILE A 45 2.60 3.73 -0.79
C ILE A 45 3.65 4.20 0.20
N ASP A 46 4.87 3.70 0.06
CA ASP A 46 6.05 4.29 0.68
C ASP A 46 6.38 5.61 -0.04
N CYS A 47 6.19 6.75 0.62
CA CYS A 47 6.42 8.08 0.04
C CYS A 47 7.90 8.48 -0.02
N GLU A 48 8.78 7.79 0.71
CA GLU A 48 10.21 8.08 0.77
C GLU A 48 10.97 7.41 -0.39
N ASP A 49 10.40 6.35 -0.96
CA ASP A 49 10.92 5.71 -2.16
C ASP A 49 10.68 6.52 -3.45
N GLU A 50 11.57 6.37 -4.44
CA GLU A 50 11.50 7.12 -5.70
C GLU A 50 10.20 6.84 -6.47
N LEU A 51 9.76 5.57 -6.53
CA LEU A 51 8.53 5.18 -7.21
C LEU A 51 7.29 5.60 -6.42
N GLY A 52 7.24 5.27 -5.13
CA GLY A 52 6.09 5.56 -4.30
C GLY A 52 5.91 7.06 -4.06
N GLY A 53 6.99 7.79 -3.83
CA GLY A 53 7.00 9.24 -3.77
C GLY A 53 6.51 9.91 -5.06
N GLN A 54 6.77 9.37 -6.24
CA GLN A 54 6.20 9.90 -7.50
C GLN A 54 4.69 9.67 -7.60
N ILE A 55 4.21 8.48 -7.22
CA ILE A 55 2.78 8.14 -7.25
C ILE A 55 2.03 8.99 -6.22
N ALA A 56 2.55 9.07 -4.99
CA ALA A 56 1.96 9.85 -3.91
C ALA A 56 1.88 11.33 -4.26
N ARG A 57 2.96 11.92 -4.81
CA ARG A 57 2.96 13.31 -5.30
C ARG A 57 1.99 13.53 -6.45
N GLY A 58 1.86 12.56 -7.36
CA GLY A 58 0.88 12.61 -8.45
C GLY A 58 -0.58 12.63 -7.96
N TRP A 59 -0.86 12.11 -6.76
CA TRP A 59 -2.20 12.07 -6.18
C TRP A 59 -2.49 13.20 -5.20
N LEU A 60 -1.54 13.53 -4.34
CA LEU A 60 -1.71 14.48 -3.23
C LEU A 60 -1.08 15.85 -3.50
N GLY A 61 -0.16 15.94 -4.46
CA GLY A 61 0.65 17.12 -4.72
C GLY A 61 1.97 17.11 -3.94
N ASP A 62 3.01 17.73 -4.52
CA ASP A 62 4.36 17.77 -3.98
C ASP A 62 4.43 18.35 -2.56
N GLU A 63 3.74 19.47 -2.32
CA GLU A 63 3.76 20.18 -1.03
C GLU A 63 3.21 19.33 0.12
N VAL A 64 2.16 18.54 -0.12
CA VAL A 64 1.55 17.67 0.90
C VAL A 64 2.49 16.54 1.30
N ILE A 65 3.20 15.97 0.32
CA ILE A 65 4.17 14.89 0.57
C ILE A 65 5.39 15.42 1.32
N ASP A 66 5.93 16.56 0.90
CA ASP A 66 7.09 17.15 1.55
C ASP A 66 6.77 17.57 3.00
N ASP A 67 5.55 18.09 3.26
CA ASP A 67 5.07 18.39 4.61
C ASP A 67 4.87 17.12 5.46
N ALA A 68 4.34 16.04 4.87
CA ALA A 68 4.14 14.77 5.58
C ALA A 68 5.47 14.12 5.99
N ILE A 69 6.45 14.09 5.08
CA ILE A 69 7.81 13.59 5.36
C ILE A 69 8.49 14.48 6.41
N ALA A 70 8.33 15.80 6.35
CA ALA A 70 8.90 16.71 7.33
C ALA A 70 8.22 16.65 8.71
N ALA A 71 6.97 16.17 8.77
CA ALA A 71 6.20 16.01 10.00
C ALA A 71 6.42 14.67 10.70
N GLU A 72 7.05 13.68 10.02
CA GLU A 72 7.59 12.52 10.72
C GLU A 72 8.73 12.97 11.63
N ASP A 73 8.38 13.14 12.92
CA ASP A 73 9.35 13.30 13.98
C ASP A 73 10.12 11.98 14.11
N PRO A 74 11.47 11.97 14.06
CA PRO A 74 12.29 10.76 14.19
C PRO A 74 12.28 10.16 15.62
N GLY A 75 11.11 10.11 16.26
CA GLY A 75 10.92 10.01 17.70
C GLY A 75 10.51 8.62 18.22
N GLU A 76 11.28 8.20 19.23
CA GLU A 76 11.04 7.19 20.30
C GLU A 76 11.28 5.69 20.06
N ASP A 77 11.20 5.14 18.84
CA ASP A 77 11.49 3.71 18.62
C ASP A 77 12.55 3.51 17.50
N PRO A 78 13.81 3.21 17.84
CA PRO A 78 14.89 3.06 16.86
C PRO A 78 14.79 1.77 16.02
N ASP A 79 13.88 0.86 16.37
CA ASP A 79 13.64 -0.39 15.65
C ASP A 79 12.36 -0.34 14.77
N ALA A 80 11.54 0.72 14.88
CA ALA A 80 10.44 0.94 13.97
C ALA A 80 10.99 1.45 12.63
N VAL A 81 10.64 0.78 11.53
CA VAL A 81 10.83 1.32 10.18
C VAL A 81 9.86 2.48 10.03
N GLN A 82 10.28 3.67 10.47
CA GLN A 82 9.61 4.94 10.20
C GLN A 82 9.86 5.27 8.74
N THR A 83 8.86 4.98 7.93
CA THR A 83 8.76 5.47 6.56
C THR A 83 7.41 6.16 6.43
N THR A 84 7.36 7.25 5.67
CA THR A 84 6.10 7.97 5.47
C THR A 84 5.20 7.14 4.57
N VAL A 85 4.23 6.44 5.17
CA VAL A 85 3.25 5.62 4.44
C VAL A 85 2.00 6.41 4.14
N PHE A 86 1.61 6.43 2.87
CA PHE A 86 0.29 6.89 2.45
C PHE A 86 -0.62 5.70 2.16
N ALA A 87 -1.82 5.71 2.73
CA ALA A 87 -2.87 4.73 2.46
C ALA A 87 -4.04 5.39 1.74
N ARG A 88 -4.56 4.74 0.70
CA ARG A 88 -5.76 5.18 -0.02
C ARG A 88 -6.68 4.02 -0.34
N ALA A 89 -7.96 4.20 -0.06
CA ALA A 89 -8.98 3.29 -0.57
C ALA A 89 -9.41 3.71 -1.98
N LEU A 90 -9.56 2.73 -2.85
CA LEU A 90 -10.11 2.88 -4.19
C LEU A 90 -11.20 1.81 -4.41
N ALA A 91 -12.23 2.15 -5.18
CA ALA A 91 -13.21 1.15 -5.59
C ALA A 91 -12.55 0.15 -6.55
N TRP A 92 -12.77 -1.14 -6.34
CA TRP A 92 -12.12 -2.21 -7.09
C TRP A 92 -12.22 -2.03 -8.60
N ASP A 93 -13.44 -1.84 -9.11
CA ASP A 93 -13.72 -1.74 -10.54
C ASP A 93 -13.12 -0.49 -11.18
N GLU A 94 -12.92 0.58 -10.39
CA GLU A 94 -12.33 1.83 -10.87
C GLU A 94 -10.80 1.74 -10.92
N ALA A 95 -10.18 1.11 -9.93
CA ALA A 95 -8.72 1.01 -9.82
C ALA A 95 -8.11 -0.10 -10.69
N LEU A 96 -8.86 -1.16 -10.97
CA LEU A 96 -8.38 -2.35 -11.68
C LEU A 96 -7.68 -2.04 -13.03
N PRO A 97 -8.25 -1.26 -13.97
CA PRO A 97 -7.59 -1.01 -15.26
C PRO A 97 -6.26 -0.28 -15.10
N ASP A 98 -6.22 0.75 -14.23
CA ASP A 98 -5.03 1.56 -14.00
C ASP A 98 -3.92 0.76 -13.31
N LEU A 99 -4.28 -0.07 -12.32
CA LEU A 99 -3.33 -0.93 -11.62
C LEU A 99 -2.78 -2.05 -12.51
N VAL A 100 -3.61 -2.64 -13.38
CA VAL A 100 -3.15 -3.65 -14.34
C VAL A 100 -2.25 -3.03 -15.41
N GLU A 101 -2.54 -1.80 -15.86
CA GLU A 101 -1.67 -1.08 -16.79
C GLU A 101 -0.31 -0.75 -16.17
N ALA A 102 -0.31 -0.24 -14.94
CA ALA A 102 0.90 0.13 -14.21
C ALA A 102 1.73 -1.08 -13.75
N PHE A 103 1.06 -2.14 -13.28
CA PHE A 103 1.67 -3.34 -12.73
C PHE A 103 1.07 -4.61 -13.36
N PRO A 104 1.39 -4.94 -14.63
CA PRO A 104 0.76 -6.05 -15.35
C PRO A 104 0.89 -7.42 -14.67
N TYR A 105 1.93 -7.61 -13.86
CA TYR A 105 2.17 -8.84 -13.12
C TYR A 105 1.21 -9.04 -11.93
N LEU A 106 0.48 -8.00 -11.50
CA LEU A 106 -0.57 -8.12 -10.47
C LEU A 106 -1.92 -8.56 -11.05
N ALA A 107 -2.09 -8.58 -12.37
CA ALA A 107 -3.35 -8.95 -13.02
C ALA A 107 -3.95 -10.27 -12.49
N PRO A 108 -3.19 -11.38 -12.30
CA PRO A 108 -3.77 -12.61 -11.77
C PRO A 108 -4.41 -12.47 -10.38
N ALA A 109 -3.89 -11.57 -9.54
CA ALA A 109 -4.44 -11.29 -8.22
C ALA A 109 -5.66 -10.34 -8.31
N LEU A 110 -5.58 -9.32 -9.17
CA LEU A 110 -6.65 -8.33 -9.36
C LEU A 110 -7.87 -8.91 -10.11
N GLU A 111 -7.66 -9.81 -11.05
CA GLU A 111 -8.73 -10.47 -11.82
C GLU A 111 -9.44 -11.58 -11.03
N ALA A 112 -8.86 -12.03 -9.91
CA ALA A 112 -9.51 -12.99 -9.01
C ALA A 112 -10.70 -12.38 -8.24
N GLY A 113 -10.78 -11.04 -8.19
CA GLY A 113 -11.81 -10.30 -7.48
C GLY A 113 -11.47 -10.06 -6.00
N PRO A 114 -12.32 -9.29 -5.29
CA PRO A 114 -12.10 -8.96 -3.89
C PRO A 114 -12.14 -10.22 -3.00
N PRO A 115 -11.20 -10.35 -2.05
CA PRO A 115 -11.17 -11.47 -1.11
C PRO A 115 -12.37 -11.40 -0.14
N GLU A 116 -12.88 -12.57 0.24
CA GLU A 116 -13.98 -12.67 1.21
C GLU A 116 -13.46 -12.70 2.67
N ASP A 117 -12.20 -13.10 2.86
CA ASP A 117 -11.57 -13.38 4.15
C ASP A 117 -10.66 -12.25 4.66
N GLY A 118 -10.64 -11.10 3.98
CA GLY A 118 -9.87 -9.95 4.45
C GLY A 118 -10.04 -8.69 3.62
N VAL A 119 -9.17 -7.72 3.89
CA VAL A 119 -8.98 -6.52 3.08
C VAL A 119 -7.92 -6.79 2.03
N PHE A 120 -8.24 -6.56 0.76
CA PHE A 120 -7.22 -6.57 -0.28
C PHE A 120 -6.42 -5.28 -0.24
N LEU A 121 -5.11 -5.41 -0.35
CA LEU A 121 -4.24 -4.26 -0.42
C LEU A 121 -3.07 -4.45 -1.39
N VAL A 122 -2.58 -3.35 -1.92
CA VAL A 122 -1.39 -3.28 -2.77
C VAL A 122 -0.35 -2.43 -2.06
N GLY A 123 0.77 -3.02 -1.68
CA GLY A 123 1.92 -2.28 -1.15
C GLY A 123 2.86 -1.88 -2.27
N VAL A 124 3.17 -0.59 -2.38
CA VAL A 124 4.06 -0.02 -3.40
C VAL A 124 5.31 0.55 -2.73
N THR A 125 6.48 0.06 -3.14
CA THR A 125 7.81 0.54 -2.69
C THR A 125 8.72 0.73 -3.90
N GLY A 126 9.98 1.10 -3.68
CA GLY A 126 11.00 1.24 -4.71
C GLY A 126 11.25 -0.05 -5.52
N GLY A 127 10.88 -1.22 -4.98
CA GLY A 127 10.96 -2.51 -5.65
C GLY A 127 9.83 -2.81 -6.64
N GLY A 128 8.75 -2.03 -6.61
CA GLY A 128 7.53 -2.30 -7.36
C GLY A 128 6.32 -2.37 -6.45
N ALA A 129 5.33 -3.16 -6.85
CA ALA A 129 4.09 -3.34 -6.11
C ALA A 129 3.87 -4.81 -5.78
N ALA A 130 3.26 -5.11 -4.64
CA ALA A 130 2.85 -6.46 -4.29
C ALA A 130 1.43 -6.46 -3.72
N ALA A 131 0.65 -7.47 -4.10
CA ALA A 131 -0.71 -7.67 -3.64
C ALA A 131 -0.71 -8.55 -2.39
N PHE A 132 -1.48 -8.14 -1.38
CA PHE A 132 -1.66 -8.85 -0.13
C PHE A 132 -3.14 -8.90 0.25
N THR A 133 -3.46 -9.81 1.16
CA THR A 133 -4.75 -9.84 1.85
C THR A 133 -4.48 -9.74 3.34
N ALA A 134 -4.91 -8.65 3.96
CA ALA A 134 -4.91 -8.50 5.41
C ALA A 134 -6.13 -9.24 5.96
N PRO A 135 -5.97 -10.39 6.65
CA PRO A 135 -7.10 -11.16 7.13
C PRO A 135 -7.87 -10.37 8.19
N TRP A 136 -9.19 -10.57 8.28
CA TRP A 136 -10.02 -9.87 9.27
C TRP A 136 -9.56 -10.07 10.72
N ASP A 137 -8.97 -11.23 11.03
CA ASP A 137 -8.42 -11.55 12.35
C ASP A 137 -7.17 -10.72 12.71
N ALA A 138 -6.54 -10.04 11.75
CA ALA A 138 -5.41 -9.14 11.98
C ALA A 138 -5.84 -7.70 12.35
N ARG A 139 -7.15 -7.44 12.40
CA ARG A 139 -7.69 -6.14 12.79
C ARG A 139 -7.46 -5.89 14.30
N PRO A 140 -6.86 -4.74 14.67
CA PRO A 140 -6.55 -4.44 16.07
C PRO A 140 -7.78 -4.17 16.95
#